data_AF-A0A453SMI1-F1
#
_entry.id   AF-A0A453SMI1-F1
#
_cell.length_a   1.000
_cell.length_b   1.000
_cell.length_c   1.000
_cell.angle_alpha   90.00
_cell.angle_beta   90.00
_cell.angle_gamma   90.00
#
_symmetry.space_group_name_H-M   'P 1'
#
loop_
_entity.id
_entity.type
_entity.pdbx_description
1 polymer ?
#
loop_
_entity_poly.entity_id
_entity_poly.type
_entity_poly.pdbx_seq_one_letter_code
_entity_poly.pdbx_strand_id
1 'polypeptide(L)'
;MTSVPKPLKFLRAHYGTLKACFQRMRDPAQKKHMADILSVLALTASAEGERESLKYCMMGSLVDICSWGHVYVRNLAFEIGKEWKDNGSSTPIESKIELVLEIVKFHMKHNAETEALDLLMEVGYLEMLFDEKYEEYLARLFCLVDSTNYKRACLYLTTSSKYLLTPDREAYEATLYIAFGMYGKFRDLASALRIVLLVNDDK
;
A
#
# COMPACT_ATOMS: atom_id res chain seq x y z
N MET A 1 17.11 -0.85 -5.56
CA MET A 1 18.01 -0.01 -4.73
C MET A 1 17.49 -0.03 -3.29
N THR A 2 18.29 -0.45 -2.30
CA THR A 2 17.88 -0.65 -0.90
C THR A 2 18.12 0.56 0.01
N SER A 3 18.70 1.64 -0.51
CA SER A 3 19.01 2.84 0.28
C SER A 3 18.78 4.10 -0.53
N VAL A 4 18.35 5.18 0.14
CA VAL A 4 18.29 6.53 -0.43
C VAL A 4 19.64 6.88 -1.10
N PRO A 5 19.64 7.42 -2.33
CA PRO A 5 20.84 7.84 -3.02
C PRO A 5 21.78 8.66 -2.12
N LYS A 6 23.07 8.30 -2.07
CA LYS A 6 24.08 9.00 -1.25
C LYS A 6 24.04 10.54 -1.42
N PRO A 7 23.86 11.10 -2.63
CA PRO A 7 23.79 12.56 -2.80
C PRO A 7 22.66 13.22 -1.98
N LEU A 8 21.50 12.57 -1.85
CA LEU A 8 20.36 13.12 -1.12
C LEU A 8 20.63 13.21 0.39
N LYS A 9 21.50 12.37 0.94
CA LYS A 9 21.86 12.44 2.36
C LYS A 9 22.50 13.77 2.74
N PHE A 10 23.26 14.38 1.82
CA PHE A 10 23.88 15.70 2.05
C PHE A 10 22.87 16.85 2.00
N LEU A 11 21.75 16.67 1.31
CA LEU A 11 20.68 17.68 1.24
C LEU A 11 19.84 17.75 2.52
N ARG A 12 19.96 16.78 3.43
CA ARG A 12 19.25 16.80 4.73
C ARG A 12 19.49 18.08 5.50
N ALA A 13 20.73 18.59 5.53
CA ALA A 13 21.07 19.84 6.23
C ALA A 13 20.34 21.06 5.65
N HIS A 14 19.91 20.98 4.39
CA HIS A 14 19.25 22.05 3.66
C HIS A 14 17.73 21.87 3.56
N TYR A 15 17.17 20.87 4.25
CA TYR A 15 15.74 20.52 4.14
C TYR A 15 14.82 21.73 4.43
N GLY A 16 15.12 22.50 5.48
CA GLY A 16 14.36 23.73 5.80
C GLY A 16 14.45 24.81 4.70
N THR A 17 15.63 25.00 4.11
CA THR A 17 15.84 25.93 3.00
C THR A 17 15.07 25.49 1.77
N LEU A 18 15.08 24.19 1.45
CA LEU A 18 14.35 23.63 0.32
C LEU A 18 12.83 23.79 0.48
N LYS A 19 12.29 23.65 1.69
CA LYS A 19 10.87 23.96 1.98
C LYS A 19 10.53 25.42 1.70
N ALA A 20 11.37 26.35 2.14
CA ALA A 20 11.17 27.77 1.89
C ALA A 20 11.22 28.10 0.39
N CYS A 21 12.13 27.47 -0.35
CA CYS A 21 12.19 27.57 -1.81
C CYS A 21 10.91 27.02 -2.46
N PHE A 22 10.44 25.83 -2.06
CA PHE A 22 9.22 25.21 -2.56
C PHE A 22 7.98 26.12 -2.40
N GLN A 23 7.85 26.82 -1.28
CA GLN A 23 6.74 27.76 -1.07
C GLN A 23 6.81 28.98 -2.00
N ARG A 24 8.01 29.41 -2.38
CA ARG A 24 8.24 30.56 -3.28
C ARG A 24 8.18 30.21 -4.77
N MET A 25 8.24 28.93 -5.12
CA MET A 25 8.19 28.47 -6.52
C MET A 25 6.84 28.79 -7.16
N ARG A 26 6.89 29.45 -8.33
CA ARG A 26 5.72 29.80 -9.15
C ARG A 26 5.47 28.81 -10.28
N ASP A 27 6.53 28.23 -10.84
CA ASP A 27 6.41 27.26 -11.92
C ASP A 27 5.85 25.93 -11.37
N PRO A 28 4.68 25.47 -11.82
CA PRO A 28 4.06 24.25 -11.32
C PRO A 28 4.90 23.00 -11.60
N ALA A 29 5.61 22.94 -12.73
CA ALA A 29 6.42 21.77 -13.08
C ALA A 29 7.64 21.62 -12.13
N GLN A 30 8.41 22.70 -11.95
CA GLN A 30 9.51 22.71 -10.97
C GLN A 30 9.03 22.46 -9.54
N LYS A 31 7.85 22.99 -9.20
CA LYS A 31 7.27 22.80 -7.86
C LYS A 31 6.96 21.33 -7.59
N LYS A 32 6.40 20.60 -8.56
CA LYS A 32 6.16 19.14 -8.44
C LYS A 32 7.46 18.35 -8.25
N HIS A 33 8.49 18.62 -9.05
CA HIS A 33 9.78 17.95 -8.88
C HIS A 33 10.44 18.26 -7.54
N MET A 34 10.33 19.50 -7.05
CA MET A 34 10.81 19.87 -5.72
C MET A 34 10.02 19.15 -4.62
N ALA A 35 8.71 18.97 -4.78
CA ALA A 35 7.91 18.14 -3.88
C ALA A 35 8.38 16.69 -3.87
N ASP A 36 8.70 16.08 -5.01
CA ASP A 36 9.23 14.71 -5.06
C ASP A 36 10.55 14.59 -4.26
N ILE A 37 11.45 15.56 -4.41
CA ILE A 37 12.72 15.60 -3.65
C ILE A 37 12.44 15.78 -2.15
N LEU A 38 11.56 16.71 -1.78
CA LEU A 38 11.20 16.95 -0.38
C LEU A 38 10.55 15.71 0.25
N SER A 39 9.73 14.98 -0.49
CA SER A 39 9.11 13.73 -0.06
C SER A 39 10.15 12.66 0.30
N VAL A 40 11.19 12.50 -0.52
CA VAL A 40 12.25 11.53 -0.25
C VAL A 40 13.16 11.98 0.90
N LEU A 41 13.44 13.29 1.00
CA LEU A 41 14.26 13.83 2.09
C LEU A 41 13.55 13.74 3.45
N ALA A 42 12.23 13.92 3.46
CA ALA A 42 11.39 13.83 4.65
C ALA A 42 11.63 12.54 5.42
N LEU A 43 11.87 11.41 4.73
CA LEU A 43 12.20 10.11 5.32
C LEU A 43 13.22 10.17 6.48
N THR A 44 14.20 11.08 6.39
CA THR A 44 15.22 11.25 7.43
C THR A 44 15.23 12.63 8.06
N ALA A 45 14.56 13.62 7.45
CA ALA A 45 14.66 15.02 7.81
C ALA A 45 13.42 15.57 8.51
N SER A 46 12.25 14.95 8.34
CA SER A 46 11.02 15.39 9.01
C SER A 46 11.05 15.05 10.49
N ALA A 47 10.35 15.85 11.31
CA ALA A 47 10.10 15.45 12.68
C ALA A 47 9.17 14.23 12.72
N GLU A 48 9.29 13.40 13.76
CA GLU A 48 8.41 12.25 13.94
C GLU A 48 6.95 12.72 14.03
N GLY A 49 6.07 12.08 13.25
CA GLY A 49 4.63 12.36 13.25
C GLY A 49 4.14 13.38 12.22
N GLU A 50 5.02 14.15 11.56
CA GLU A 50 4.61 15.19 10.60
C GLU A 50 4.14 14.63 9.24
N ARG A 51 4.39 13.33 8.95
CA ARG A 51 3.98 12.62 7.71
C ARG A 51 4.30 13.43 6.44
N GLU A 52 5.47 14.06 6.44
CA GLU A 52 5.82 14.99 5.37
C GLU A 52 6.13 14.26 4.06
N SER A 53 6.58 13.00 4.14
CA SER A 53 6.89 12.21 2.94
C SER A 53 5.62 12.04 2.10
N LEU A 54 4.53 11.59 2.70
CA LEU A 54 3.25 11.41 2.03
C LEU A 54 2.67 12.74 1.57
N LYS A 55 2.71 13.78 2.43
CA LYS A 55 2.24 15.13 2.08
C LYS A 55 2.90 15.65 0.81
N TYR A 56 4.23 15.59 0.72
CA TYR A 56 4.94 16.07 -0.45
C TYR A 56 4.80 15.13 -1.65
N CYS A 57 4.67 13.80 -1.44
CA CYS A 57 4.38 12.85 -2.51
C CYS A 57 3.07 13.22 -3.24
N MET A 58 2.01 13.52 -2.48
CA MET A 58 0.71 13.92 -3.04
C MET A 58 0.74 15.28 -3.76
N MET A 59 1.70 16.15 -3.44
CA MET A 59 1.93 17.43 -4.13
C MET A 59 2.88 17.30 -5.33
N GLY A 60 3.49 16.12 -5.50
CA GLY A 60 4.55 15.85 -6.44
C GLY A 60 4.07 15.51 -7.85
N SER A 61 4.92 14.83 -8.60
CA SER A 61 4.59 14.35 -9.94
C SER A 61 3.73 13.09 -9.92
N LEU A 62 3.85 12.27 -8.85
CA LEU A 62 3.28 10.92 -8.75
C LEU A 62 3.74 9.98 -9.88
N VAL A 63 4.89 10.26 -10.50
CA VAL A 63 5.47 9.44 -11.56
C VAL A 63 6.67 8.68 -11.02
N ASP A 64 6.77 7.39 -11.35
CA ASP A 64 7.90 6.52 -11.00
C ASP A 64 8.26 6.54 -9.51
N ILE A 65 7.27 6.59 -8.63
CA ILE A 65 7.43 6.68 -7.17
C ILE A 65 8.30 5.54 -6.64
N CYS A 66 8.12 4.37 -7.24
CA CYS A 66 8.83 3.14 -6.93
C CYS A 66 10.34 3.20 -7.23
N SER A 67 10.79 4.10 -8.11
CA SER A 67 12.19 4.22 -8.53
C SER A 67 13.11 4.73 -7.41
N TRP A 68 12.56 5.44 -6.42
CA TRP A 68 13.29 5.96 -5.26
C TRP A 68 13.72 4.87 -4.27
N GLY A 69 13.19 3.66 -4.43
CA GLY A 69 13.64 2.44 -3.73
C GLY A 69 12.81 2.05 -2.52
N HIS A 70 13.07 0.84 -2.02
CA HIS A 70 12.23 0.15 -1.02
C HIS A 70 11.98 0.95 0.26
N VAL A 71 13.01 1.63 0.78
CA VAL A 71 12.88 2.33 2.06
C VAL A 71 11.88 3.48 1.97
N TYR A 72 11.89 4.18 0.84
CA TYR A 72 10.94 5.25 0.58
C TYR A 72 9.52 4.69 0.41
N VAL A 73 9.35 3.67 -0.44
CA VAL A 73 8.05 3.01 -0.67
C VAL A 73 7.45 2.47 0.62
N ARG A 74 8.26 1.82 1.47
CA ARG A 74 7.83 1.31 2.78
C ARG A 74 7.42 2.43 3.73
N ASN A 75 8.13 3.55 3.73
CA ASN A 75 7.76 4.69 4.55
C ASN A 75 6.46 5.34 4.07
N LEU A 76 6.24 5.44 2.75
CA LEU A 76 4.95 5.89 2.21
C LEU A 76 3.82 4.97 2.63
N ALA A 77 3.98 3.65 2.50
CA ALA A 77 3.00 2.66 2.95
C ALA A 77 2.63 2.86 4.43
N PHE A 78 3.64 3.05 5.29
CA PHE A 78 3.44 3.29 6.71
C PHE A 78 2.72 4.62 7.01
N GLU A 79 3.10 5.71 6.35
CA GLU A 79 2.44 7.00 6.53
C GLU A 79 0.98 6.97 6.04
N ILE A 80 0.71 6.25 4.95
CA ILE A 80 -0.65 6.04 4.40
C ILE A 80 -1.49 5.25 5.41
N GLY A 81 -1.00 4.12 5.92
CA GLY A 81 -1.72 3.29 6.89
C GLY A 81 -2.03 4.05 8.19
N LYS A 82 -1.11 4.90 8.66
CA LYS A 82 -1.35 5.79 9.81
C LYS A 82 -2.42 6.83 9.54
N GLU A 83 -2.35 7.50 8.39
CA GLU A 83 -3.37 8.48 8.02
C GLU A 83 -4.76 7.85 7.88
N TRP A 84 -4.82 6.60 7.40
CA TRP A 84 -6.06 5.83 7.36
C TRP A 84 -6.68 5.65 8.74
N LYS A 85 -5.86 5.19 9.71
CA LYS A 85 -6.27 4.96 11.10
C LYS A 85 -6.70 6.25 11.79
N ASP A 86 -6.00 7.37 11.56
CA ASP A 86 -6.29 8.65 12.19
C ASP A 86 -7.58 9.31 11.66
N ASN A 87 -7.88 9.15 10.36
CA ASN A 87 -9.00 9.84 9.72
C ASN A 87 -10.38 9.23 10.05
N GLY A 88 -10.43 8.04 10.67
CA GLY A 88 -11.66 7.42 11.19
C GLY A 88 -12.82 7.27 10.20
N SER A 89 -12.57 7.46 8.91
CA SER A 89 -13.58 7.48 7.85
C SER A 89 -13.51 6.18 7.07
N SER A 90 -14.64 5.48 7.09
CA SER A 90 -14.94 4.21 6.43
C SER A 90 -14.95 4.28 4.89
N THR A 91 -14.51 5.39 4.29
CA THR A 91 -14.45 5.56 2.85
C THR A 91 -13.01 5.82 2.41
N PRO A 92 -12.41 4.95 1.58
CA PRO A 92 -11.16 5.21 0.88
C PRO A 92 -11.12 6.64 0.39
N ILE A 93 -10.01 7.31 0.67
CA ILE A 93 -9.66 8.49 -0.09
C ILE A 93 -9.39 7.94 -1.50
N GLU A 94 -10.40 7.91 -2.36
CA GLU A 94 -10.31 7.37 -3.72
C GLU A 94 -9.09 7.96 -4.44
N SER A 95 -8.74 9.21 -4.12
CA SER A 95 -7.56 9.91 -4.65
C SER A 95 -6.20 9.31 -4.25
N LYS A 96 -6.15 8.39 -3.28
CA LYS A 96 -4.93 7.69 -2.84
C LYS A 96 -4.92 6.21 -3.17
N ILE A 97 -6.05 5.63 -3.62
CA ILE A 97 -6.11 4.20 -3.98
C ILE A 97 -5.10 3.89 -5.10
N GLU A 98 -4.96 4.78 -6.09
CA GLU A 98 -4.01 4.58 -7.20
C GLU A 98 -2.57 4.47 -6.69
N LEU A 99 -2.18 5.35 -5.75
CA LEU A 99 -0.87 5.31 -5.10
C LEU A 99 -0.68 4.00 -4.31
N VAL A 100 -1.68 3.59 -3.54
CA VAL A 100 -1.65 2.33 -2.79
C VAL A 100 -1.47 1.14 -3.75
N LEU A 101 -2.21 1.08 -4.84
CA LEU A 101 -2.11 0.01 -5.83
C LEU A 101 -0.74 -0.01 -6.53
N GLU A 102 -0.14 1.15 -6.79
CA GLU A 102 1.22 1.23 -7.32
C GLU A 102 2.26 0.67 -6.33
N ILE A 103 2.14 1.03 -5.04
CA ILE A 103 2.98 0.51 -3.96
C ILE A 103 2.81 -1.01 -3.82
N VAL A 104 1.59 -1.52 -3.82
CA VAL A 104 1.28 -2.96 -3.76
C VAL A 104 1.88 -3.69 -4.96
N LYS A 105 1.72 -3.15 -6.17
CA LYS A 105 2.33 -3.70 -7.39
C LYS A 105 3.85 -3.80 -7.25
N PHE A 106 4.49 -2.78 -6.68
CA PHE A 106 5.92 -2.78 -6.45
C PHE A 106 6.34 -3.86 -5.45
N HIS A 107 5.66 -3.97 -4.31
CA HIS A 107 5.94 -4.99 -3.31
C HIS A 107 5.75 -6.41 -3.86
N MET A 108 4.63 -6.67 -4.56
CA MET A 108 4.36 -7.97 -5.19
C MET A 108 5.44 -8.38 -6.20
N LYS A 109 5.97 -7.42 -6.99
CA LYS A 109 7.07 -7.68 -7.93
C LYS A 109 8.42 -7.95 -7.26
N HIS A 110 8.61 -7.51 -6.03
CA HIS A 110 9.86 -7.63 -5.30
C HIS A 110 9.80 -8.63 -4.15
N ASN A 111 8.89 -9.61 -4.21
CA ASN A 111 8.75 -10.67 -3.20
C ASN A 111 8.43 -10.15 -1.79
N ALA A 112 7.74 -9.02 -1.72
CA ALA A 112 7.25 -8.39 -0.50
C ALA A 112 5.73 -8.58 -0.38
N GLU A 113 5.23 -9.78 -0.65
CA GLU A 113 3.78 -10.05 -0.69
C GLU A 113 3.10 -9.75 0.65
N THR A 114 3.76 -10.04 1.77
CA THR A 114 3.22 -9.79 3.11
C THR A 114 3.02 -8.30 3.36
N GLU A 115 4.02 -7.48 3.03
CA GLU A 115 3.98 -6.02 3.18
C GLU A 115 2.92 -5.39 2.26
N ALA A 116 2.73 -5.95 1.06
CA ALA A 116 1.72 -5.53 0.11
C ALA A 116 0.30 -5.78 0.66
N LEU A 117 0.06 -6.97 1.22
CA LEU A 117 -1.24 -7.37 1.76
C LEU A 117 -1.55 -6.66 3.08
N ASP A 118 -0.54 -6.44 3.93
CA ASP A 118 -0.68 -5.65 5.15
C ASP A 118 -1.15 -4.23 4.86
N LEU A 119 -0.56 -3.56 3.87
CA LEU A 119 -1.00 -2.23 3.47
C LEU A 119 -2.47 -2.25 3.02
N LEU A 120 -2.89 -3.25 2.23
CA LEU A 120 -4.29 -3.38 1.77
C LEU A 120 -5.27 -3.63 2.93
N MET A 121 -4.86 -4.40 3.93
CA MET A 121 -5.63 -4.60 5.17
C MET A 121 -5.73 -3.29 5.97
N GLU A 122 -4.61 -2.58 6.15
CA GLU A 122 -4.58 -1.33 6.92
C GLU A 122 -5.42 -0.21 6.31
N VAL A 123 -5.51 -0.15 4.98
CA VAL A 123 -6.32 0.86 4.27
C VAL A 123 -7.78 0.45 4.08
N GLY A 124 -8.22 -0.65 4.69
CA GLY A 124 -9.59 -1.14 4.56
C GLY A 124 -9.96 -1.56 3.13
N TYR A 125 -8.98 -1.78 2.25
CA TYR A 125 -9.24 -2.15 0.85
C TYR A 125 -9.97 -3.51 0.76
N LEU A 126 -9.74 -4.39 1.73
CA LEU A 126 -10.42 -5.69 1.79
C LEU A 126 -11.87 -5.56 2.27
N GLU A 127 -12.20 -4.57 3.09
CA GLU A 127 -13.56 -4.31 3.57
C GLU A 127 -14.43 -3.71 2.45
N MET A 128 -13.81 -3.02 1.49
CA MET A 128 -14.49 -2.55 0.28
C MET A 128 -14.99 -3.67 -0.64
N LEU A 129 -14.63 -4.92 -0.38
CA LEU A 129 -15.11 -6.05 -1.17
C LEU A 129 -16.58 -6.39 -0.89
N PHE A 130 -17.22 -5.70 0.06
CA PHE A 130 -18.65 -5.77 0.30
C PHE A 130 -19.44 -4.62 -0.36
N ASP A 131 -18.77 -3.71 -1.07
CA ASP A 131 -19.39 -2.59 -1.79
C ASP A 131 -19.83 -3.01 -3.21
N GLU A 132 -20.71 -2.24 -3.86
CA GLU A 132 -21.24 -2.54 -5.20
C GLU A 132 -20.12 -2.65 -6.27
N LYS A 133 -18.95 -2.06 -6.00
CA LYS A 133 -17.77 -2.07 -6.87
C LYS A 133 -16.81 -3.23 -6.59
N TYR A 134 -17.19 -4.24 -5.80
CA TYR A 134 -16.27 -5.32 -5.38
C TYR A 134 -15.56 -6.01 -6.55
N GLU A 135 -16.26 -6.24 -7.67
CA GLU A 135 -15.68 -6.91 -8.85
C GLU A 135 -14.51 -6.12 -9.44
N GLU A 136 -14.60 -4.79 -9.46
CA GLU A 136 -13.56 -3.92 -9.98
C GLU A 136 -12.31 -3.98 -9.10
N TYR A 137 -12.49 -3.84 -7.78
CA TYR A 137 -11.38 -3.89 -6.82
C TYR A 137 -10.70 -5.27 -6.81
N LEU A 138 -11.49 -6.33 -6.85
CA LEU A 138 -11.00 -7.70 -6.89
C LEU A 138 -10.27 -8.00 -8.20
N ALA A 139 -10.78 -7.51 -9.35
CA ALA A 139 -10.07 -7.59 -10.63
C ALA A 139 -8.74 -6.83 -10.61
N ARG A 140 -8.70 -5.62 -10.04
CA ARG A 140 -7.46 -4.83 -9.87
C ARG A 140 -6.46 -5.59 -9.02
N LEU A 141 -6.86 -6.09 -7.85
CA LEU A 141 -6.00 -6.90 -6.98
C LEU A 141 -5.46 -8.13 -7.70
N PHE A 142 -6.32 -8.85 -8.42
CA PHE A 142 -5.92 -10.04 -9.14
C PHE A 142 -4.91 -9.72 -10.23
N CYS A 143 -5.01 -8.58 -10.92
CA CYS A 143 -4.00 -8.14 -11.88
C CYS A 143 -2.62 -7.87 -11.26
N LEU A 144 -2.52 -7.66 -9.95
CA LEU A 144 -1.25 -7.47 -9.23
C LEU A 144 -0.56 -8.79 -8.87
N VAL A 145 -1.27 -9.92 -8.99
CA VAL A 145 -0.82 -11.25 -8.59
C VAL A 145 -0.49 -12.09 -9.83
N ASP A 146 0.60 -12.84 -9.75
CA ASP A 146 1.09 -13.76 -10.78
C ASP A 146 1.26 -15.20 -10.27
N SER A 147 1.67 -16.11 -11.14
CA SER A 147 1.86 -17.53 -10.81
C SER A 147 3.01 -17.79 -9.83
N THR A 148 3.89 -16.81 -9.60
CA THR A 148 5.08 -16.94 -8.74
C THR A 148 4.83 -16.46 -7.32
N ASN A 149 3.87 -15.55 -7.13
CA ASN A 149 3.58 -14.93 -5.83
C ASN A 149 2.24 -15.39 -5.22
N TYR A 150 1.26 -15.84 -6.02
CA TYR A 150 -0.09 -16.14 -5.52
C TYR A 150 -0.12 -17.12 -4.35
N LYS A 151 0.70 -18.18 -4.38
CA LYS A 151 0.74 -19.17 -3.28
C LYS A 151 1.17 -18.55 -1.96
N ARG A 152 2.17 -17.66 -1.99
CA ARG A 152 2.67 -16.97 -0.80
C ARG A 152 1.64 -15.97 -0.28
N ALA A 153 1.03 -15.20 -1.19
CA ALA A 153 -0.04 -14.28 -0.87
C ALA A 153 -1.26 -14.98 -0.24
N CYS A 154 -1.77 -16.04 -0.87
CA CYS A 154 -2.89 -16.81 -0.34
C CYS A 154 -2.55 -17.49 0.99
N LEU A 155 -1.35 -18.04 1.14
CA LEU A 155 -0.90 -18.63 2.40
C LEU A 155 -0.91 -17.57 3.50
N TYR A 156 -0.35 -16.39 3.23
CA TYR A 156 -0.32 -15.28 4.17
C TYR A 156 -1.74 -14.89 4.62
N LEU A 157 -2.65 -14.62 3.67
CA LEU A 157 -4.05 -14.29 3.96
C LEU A 157 -4.75 -15.37 4.79
N THR A 158 -4.53 -16.64 4.46
CA THR A 158 -5.13 -17.77 5.21
C THR A 158 -4.59 -17.89 6.63
N THR A 159 -3.31 -17.55 6.84
CA THR A 159 -2.71 -17.58 8.18
C THR A 159 -3.03 -16.34 9.00
N SER A 160 -3.09 -15.16 8.37
CA SER A 160 -3.38 -13.89 9.03
C SER A 160 -4.85 -13.80 9.43
N SER A 161 -5.76 -14.38 8.64
CA SER A 161 -7.20 -14.39 8.95
C SER A 161 -7.50 -15.00 10.33
N LYS A 162 -6.73 -16.00 10.78
CA LYS A 162 -6.88 -16.61 12.11
C LYS A 162 -6.73 -15.62 13.26
N TYR A 163 -6.01 -14.52 13.06
CA TYR A 163 -5.82 -13.47 14.05
C TYR A 163 -6.89 -12.37 13.97
N LEU A 164 -7.73 -12.38 12.92
CA LEU A 164 -8.84 -11.44 12.74
C LEU A 164 -10.16 -11.95 13.38
N LEU A 165 -10.19 -13.21 13.83
CA LEU A 165 -11.39 -13.92 14.29
C LEU A 165 -12.13 -13.25 15.48
N THR A 166 -11.49 -12.30 16.17
CA THR A 166 -12.01 -11.64 17.39
C THR A 166 -11.51 -10.20 17.45
N PRO A 167 -12.00 -9.30 16.57
CA PRO A 167 -13.28 -8.61 16.75
C PRO A 167 -14.14 -8.41 15.47
N ASP A 168 -13.66 -8.80 14.28
CA ASP A 168 -14.24 -8.41 12.98
C ASP A 168 -14.47 -9.63 12.06
N ARG A 169 -15.60 -10.33 12.26
CA ARG A 169 -15.97 -11.51 11.45
C ARG A 169 -16.02 -11.22 9.95
N GLU A 170 -16.46 -10.01 9.58
CA GLU A 170 -16.53 -9.57 8.18
C GLU A 170 -15.14 -9.50 7.54
N ALA A 171 -14.14 -8.98 8.26
CA ALA A 171 -12.76 -8.93 7.80
C ALA A 171 -12.14 -10.33 7.66
N TYR A 172 -12.47 -11.25 8.58
CA TYR A 172 -12.09 -12.66 8.47
C TYR A 172 -12.62 -13.30 7.18
N GLU A 173 -13.91 -13.18 6.93
CA GLU A 173 -14.55 -13.73 5.74
C GLU A 173 -14.01 -13.10 4.46
N ALA A 174 -13.88 -11.78 4.41
CA ALA A 174 -13.32 -11.05 3.25
C ALA A 174 -11.93 -11.59 2.87
N THR A 175 -11.05 -11.72 3.86
CA THR A 175 -9.67 -12.20 3.67
C THR A 175 -9.64 -13.60 3.05
N LEU A 176 -10.53 -14.50 3.51
CA LEU A 176 -10.65 -15.86 2.97
C LEU A 176 -11.27 -15.88 1.57
N TYR A 177 -12.30 -15.06 1.30
CA TYR A 177 -12.89 -14.95 -0.03
C TYR A 177 -11.89 -14.47 -1.08
N ILE A 178 -11.02 -13.52 -0.73
CA ILE A 178 -9.91 -13.10 -1.60
C ILE A 178 -8.97 -14.27 -1.86
N ALA A 179 -8.53 -14.98 -0.82
CA ALA A 179 -7.63 -16.12 -0.97
C ALA A 179 -8.25 -17.20 -1.87
N PHE A 180 -9.55 -17.48 -1.69
CA PHE A 180 -10.33 -18.37 -2.54
C PHE A 180 -10.34 -17.92 -4.01
N GLY A 181 -10.68 -16.65 -4.27
CA GLY A 181 -10.73 -16.12 -5.62
C GLY A 181 -9.35 -16.09 -6.30
N MET A 182 -8.28 -15.82 -5.54
CA MET A 182 -6.90 -15.91 -6.03
C MET A 182 -6.54 -17.34 -6.42
N TYR A 183 -6.84 -18.34 -5.59
CA TYR A 183 -6.64 -19.75 -5.96
C TYR A 183 -7.46 -20.15 -7.19
N GLY A 184 -8.71 -19.67 -7.27
CA GLY A 184 -9.60 -19.89 -8.42
C GLY A 184 -9.02 -19.34 -9.73
N LYS A 185 -8.49 -18.11 -9.71
CA LYS A 185 -7.84 -17.48 -10.87
C LYS A 185 -6.71 -18.35 -11.44
N PHE A 186 -5.91 -18.98 -10.58
CA PHE A 186 -4.79 -19.83 -11.01
C PHE A 186 -5.17 -21.32 -11.14
N ARG A 187 -6.47 -21.66 -11.07
CA ARG A 187 -7.00 -23.03 -11.16
C ARG A 187 -6.44 -24.00 -10.11
N ASP A 188 -6.03 -23.50 -8.95
CA ASP A 188 -5.61 -24.32 -7.81
C ASP A 188 -6.84 -24.75 -6.99
N LEU A 189 -7.67 -25.60 -7.60
CA LEU A 189 -8.99 -25.96 -7.08
C LEU A 189 -8.92 -26.71 -5.75
N ALA A 190 -7.85 -27.50 -5.52
CA ALA A 190 -7.66 -28.20 -4.26
C ALA A 190 -7.43 -27.23 -3.10
N SER A 191 -6.62 -26.18 -3.32
CA SER A 191 -6.41 -25.15 -2.31
C SER A 191 -7.65 -24.29 -2.11
N ALA A 192 -8.33 -23.92 -3.19
CA ALA A 192 -9.60 -23.20 -3.13
C ALA A 192 -10.66 -23.96 -2.31
N LEU A 193 -10.79 -25.28 -2.50
CA LEU A 193 -11.72 -26.12 -1.74
C LEU A 193 -11.43 -26.08 -0.23
N ARG A 194 -10.15 -26.11 0.18
CA ARG A 194 -9.78 -26.01 1.60
C ARG A 194 -10.22 -24.69 2.22
N ILE A 195 -10.14 -23.59 1.47
CA ILE A 195 -10.60 -22.28 1.95
C ILE A 195 -12.12 -22.27 2.12
N VAL A 196 -12.87 -22.83 1.16
CA VAL A 196 -14.34 -22.90 1.26
C VAL A 196 -14.79 -23.75 2.45
N LEU A 197 -14.11 -24.87 2.71
CA LEU A 197 -14.39 -25.69 3.89
C LEU A 197 -14.14 -24.91 5.18
N LEU A 198 -13.04 -24.17 5.25
CA LEU A 198 -12.72 -23.32 6.41
C LEU A 198 -13.80 -22.25 6.66
N VAL A 199 -14.28 -21.59 5.60
CA VAL A 199 -15.37 -20.59 5.70
C VAL A 199 -16.69 -21.20 6.14
N ASN A 200 -16.97 -22.46 5.76
CA ASN A 200 -18.22 -23.14 6.11
C ASN A 200 -18.19 -23.82 7.49
N ASP A 201 -17.04 -24.32 7.94
CA ASP A 201 -16.89 -24.95 9.27
C ASP A 201 -17.11 -23.94 10.41
N ASP A 202 -16.93 -22.64 10.14
CA ASP A 202 -17.16 -21.56 11.09
C ASP A 202 -18.62 -21.04 11.09
N LYS A 203 -19.54 -21.58 10.28
CA LYS A 203 -20.98 -21.24 10.26
C LYS A 203 -21.80 -22.10 11.21
#